data_AF-A0A5S9QWG4-F1
#
_entry.id   AF-A0A5S9QWG4-F1
#
_cell.length_a   1.000
_cell.length_b   1.000
_cell.length_c   1.000
_cell.angle_alpha   90.00
_cell.angle_beta   90.00
_cell.angle_gamma   90.00
#
_symmetry.space_group_name_H-M   'P 1'
#
loop_
_entity.id
_entity.type
_entity.pdbx_description
1 polymer ?
#
loop_
_entity_poly.entity_id
_entity_poly.type
_entity_poly.pdbx_seq_one_letter_code
_entity_poly.pdbx_strand_id
1 'polypeptide(L)'
;MEIPFFEFNGKKHYGLNTDDDWSVRGVSDANKQIVIVDCLWKAIRTQRNQHLATSDWTQTPDTPLSAEIRAEWATYRQALRDITITFTDPDAIVWPPQPA
;
A
#
# COMPACT_ATOMS: atom_id res chain seq x y z
N MET A 1 -0.73 4.23 13.96
CA MET A 1 -1.16 4.60 12.60
C MET A 1 -0.16 5.63 12.11
N GLU A 2 0.80 5.24 11.29
CA GLU A 2 1.73 6.23 10.71
C GLU A 2 0.97 7.01 9.64
N ILE A 3 0.91 8.33 9.79
CA ILE A 3 0.33 9.20 8.77
C ILE A 3 1.30 9.17 7.59
N PRO A 4 0.85 8.77 6.38
CA PRO A 4 1.73 8.78 5.22
C PRO A 4 2.28 10.19 4.99
N PHE A 5 3.60 10.27 4.84
CA PHE A 5 4.34 11.51 4.59
C PHE A 5 5.38 11.28 3.49
N PHE A 6 5.76 12.34 2.78
CA PHE A 6 6.97 12.34 1.95
C PHE A 6 7.99 13.32 2.50
N GLU A 7 9.25 13.05 2.17
CA GLU A 7 10.36 13.93 2.50
C GLU A 7 10.95 14.49 1.20
N PHE A 8 11.03 15.81 1.10
CA PHE A 8 11.66 16.50 -0.02
C PHE A 8 12.51 17.64 0.51
N ASN A 9 13.77 17.74 0.04
CA ASN A 9 14.75 18.70 0.55
C ASN A 9 14.86 18.70 2.10
N GLY A 10 14.79 17.53 2.73
CA GLY A 10 14.89 17.37 4.19
C GLY A 10 13.65 17.83 4.97
N LYS A 11 12.53 18.14 4.31
CA LYS A 11 11.27 18.51 4.96
C LYS A 11 10.24 17.40 4.78
N LYS A 12 9.60 17.01 5.88
CA LYS A 12 8.45 16.11 5.87
C LYS A 12 7.17 16.86 5.58
N HIS A 13 6.35 16.32 4.70
CA HIS A 13 5.09 16.89 4.29
C HIS A 13 3.97 15.88 4.51
N TYR A 14 2.87 16.36 5.10
CA TYR A 14 1.70 15.58 5.49
C TYR A 14 0.46 16.17 4.83
N GLY A 15 -0.64 15.40 4.80
CA GLY A 15 -1.96 15.91 4.39
C GLY A 15 -1.93 16.52 2.99
N LEU A 16 -1.55 15.71 1.99
CA LEU A 16 -1.43 16.19 0.63
C LEU A 16 -2.78 16.29 -0.04
N ASN A 17 -3.19 17.52 -0.36
CA ASN A 17 -4.21 17.77 -1.35
C ASN A 17 -3.52 18.07 -2.70
N THR A 18 -3.97 17.41 -3.76
CA THR A 18 -3.52 17.65 -5.13
C THR A 18 -3.83 19.06 -5.62
N ASP A 19 -4.77 19.75 -4.97
CA ASP A 19 -5.19 21.11 -5.33
C ASP A 19 -4.43 22.21 -4.57
N ASP A 20 -3.60 21.84 -3.58
CA ASP A 20 -2.78 22.81 -2.85
C ASP A 20 -1.74 23.46 -3.79
N ASP A 21 -1.39 24.72 -3.51
CA ASP A 21 -0.16 25.34 -4.02
C ASP A 21 1.04 24.77 -3.24
N TRP A 22 1.91 24.05 -3.94
CA TRP A 22 3.03 23.35 -3.32
C TRP A 22 4.33 24.16 -3.39
N SER A 23 4.33 25.30 -4.10
CA SER A 23 5.47 26.20 -4.17
C SER A 23 5.83 26.73 -2.77
N VAL A 24 4.83 26.99 -1.92
CA VAL A 24 5.00 27.39 -0.51
C VAL A 24 5.71 26.33 0.33
N ARG A 25 5.65 25.06 -0.11
CA ARG A 25 6.31 23.92 0.51
C ARG A 25 7.69 23.65 -0.09
N GLY A 26 8.11 24.44 -1.08
CA GLY A 26 9.38 24.30 -1.79
C GLY A 26 9.39 23.17 -2.81
N VAL A 27 8.22 22.65 -3.20
CA VAL A 27 8.07 21.63 -4.24
C VAL A 27 7.56 22.34 -5.50
N SER A 28 8.32 22.23 -6.59
CA SER A 28 7.87 22.75 -7.89
C SER A 28 6.77 21.87 -8.48
N ASP A 29 5.96 22.42 -9.39
CA ASP A 29 4.95 21.64 -10.12
C ASP A 29 5.57 20.47 -10.90
N ALA A 30 6.80 20.64 -11.40
CA ALA A 30 7.54 19.57 -12.07
C ALA A 30 7.83 18.36 -11.15
N ASN A 31 7.99 18.59 -9.84
CA ASN A 31 8.25 17.54 -8.86
C ASN A 31 6.97 17.04 -8.15
N LYS A 32 5.85 17.75 -8.32
CA LYS A 32 4.57 17.42 -7.69
C LYS A 32 4.13 15.99 -8.00
N GLN A 33 4.25 15.57 -9.27
CA GLN A 33 3.87 14.22 -9.67
C GLN A 33 4.73 13.13 -9.03
N ILE A 34 6.06 13.34 -8.95
CA ILE A 34 6.98 12.39 -8.33
C ILE A 34 6.59 12.14 -6.87
N VAL A 35 6.26 13.21 -6.17
CA VAL A 35 5.83 13.17 -4.78
C VAL A 35 4.49 12.46 -4.61
N ILE A 36 3.49 12.80 -5.43
CA ILE A 36 2.17 12.17 -5.40
C ILE A 36 2.32 10.66 -5.55
N VAL A 37 3.09 10.23 -6.55
CA VAL A 37 3.34 8.80 -6.81
C VAL A 37 4.02 8.11 -5.62
N ASP A 38 5.03 8.72 -4.98
CA ASP A 38 5.66 8.15 -3.77
C ASP A 38 4.67 8.00 -2.61
N CYS A 39 3.83 9.01 -2.38
CA CYS A 39 2.80 8.96 -1.35
C CYS A 39 1.76 7.89 -1.60
N LEU A 40 1.29 7.74 -2.85
CA LEU A 40 0.36 6.67 -3.22
C LEU A 40 0.99 5.30 -2.95
N TRP A 41 2.23 5.07 -3.39
CA TRP A 41 2.93 3.81 -3.14
C TRP A 41 3.12 3.49 -1.66
N LYS A 42 3.38 4.50 -0.82
CA LYS A 42 3.41 4.34 0.63
C LYS A 42 2.05 3.91 1.18
N ALA A 43 0.97 4.55 0.76
CA ALA A 43 -0.39 4.19 1.18
C ALA A 43 -0.73 2.74 0.79
N ILE A 44 -0.40 2.35 -0.45
CA ILE A 44 -0.56 0.98 -0.95
C ILE A 44 0.22 -0.02 -0.11
N ARG A 45 1.49 0.25 0.21
CA ARG A 45 2.31 -0.63 1.06
C ARG A 45 1.71 -0.78 2.46
N THR A 46 1.20 0.30 3.04
CA THR A 46 0.51 0.28 4.33
C THR A 46 -0.74 -0.59 4.27
N GLN A 47 -1.60 -0.39 3.26
CA GLN A 47 -2.82 -1.20 3.09
C GLN A 47 -2.50 -2.68 2.85
N ARG A 48 -1.50 -2.99 2.02
CA ARG A 48 -1.00 -4.35 1.81
C ARG A 48 -0.54 -4.98 3.12
N ASN A 49 0.24 -4.26 3.92
CA ASN A 49 0.73 -4.74 5.20
C ASN A 49 -0.43 -4.98 6.19
N GLN A 50 -1.47 -4.14 6.15
CA GLN A 50 -2.68 -4.34 6.94
C GLN A 50 -3.40 -5.62 6.53
N HIS A 51 -3.63 -5.84 5.23
CA HIS A 51 -4.27 -7.08 4.74
C HIS A 51 -3.46 -8.33 5.08
N LEU A 52 -2.12 -8.26 5.01
CA LEU A 52 -1.25 -9.34 5.48
C LEU A 52 -1.37 -9.53 7.00
N ALA A 53 -1.39 -8.47 7.80
CA ALA A 53 -1.52 -8.61 9.26
C ALA A 53 -2.88 -9.23 9.65
N THR A 54 -3.97 -8.78 9.04
CA THR A 54 -5.33 -9.28 9.35
C THR A 54 -5.56 -10.71 8.89
N SER A 55 -4.80 -11.18 7.90
CA SER A 55 -4.86 -12.56 7.40
C SER A 55 -3.75 -13.45 7.95
N ASP A 56 -2.95 -12.99 8.90
CA ASP A 56 -1.78 -13.74 9.37
C ASP A 56 -2.18 -15.02 10.12
N TRP A 57 -3.25 -14.94 10.91
CA TRP A 57 -3.78 -16.06 11.66
C TRP A 57 -4.15 -17.26 10.78
N THR A 58 -4.50 -17.07 9.50
CA THR A 58 -4.92 -18.16 8.61
C THR A 58 -3.77 -19.08 8.19
N GLN A 59 -2.52 -18.67 8.44
CA GLN A 59 -1.33 -19.40 8.03
C GLN A 59 -0.84 -20.41 9.07
N THR A 60 -1.35 -20.38 10.31
CA THR A 60 -0.94 -21.33 11.34
C THR A 60 -1.58 -22.71 11.11
N PRO A 61 -0.84 -23.83 11.30
CA PRO A 61 -1.40 -25.18 11.25
C PRO A 61 -2.50 -25.44 12.28
N ASP A 62 -2.48 -24.69 13.40
CA ASP A 62 -3.44 -24.80 14.51
C ASP A 62 -4.75 -24.04 14.27
N THR A 63 -5.00 -23.59 13.03
CA THR A 63 -6.27 -22.96 12.68
C THR A 63 -7.39 -23.97 12.52
N PRO A 64 -8.65 -23.58 12.78
CA PRO A 64 -9.82 -24.41 12.48
C PRO A 64 -10.09 -24.51 10.96
N LEU A 65 -9.25 -23.92 10.11
CA LEU A 65 -9.43 -23.91 8.66
C LEU A 65 -9.04 -25.25 8.04
N SER A 66 -9.80 -25.66 7.02
CA SER A 66 -9.42 -26.81 6.19
C SER A 66 -8.13 -26.52 5.42
N ALA A 67 -7.50 -27.57 4.89
CA ALA A 67 -6.28 -27.43 4.10
C ALA A 67 -6.52 -26.62 2.83
N GLU A 68 -7.68 -26.77 2.22
CA GLU A 68 -8.12 -26.06 1.01
C GLU A 68 -8.25 -24.56 1.28
N ILE A 69 -8.99 -24.19 2.33
CA ILE A 69 -9.17 -22.77 2.71
C ILE A 69 -7.84 -22.12 3.08
N ARG A 70 -6.97 -22.83 3.81
CA ARG A 70 -5.62 -22.33 4.11
C ARG A 70 -4.78 -22.10 2.84
N ALA A 71 -4.93 -22.94 1.82
CA ALA A 71 -4.25 -22.76 0.53
C ALA A 71 -4.79 -21.54 -0.26
N GLU A 72 -6.10 -21.28 -0.19
CA GLU A 72 -6.70 -20.05 -0.76
C GLU A 72 -6.13 -18.80 -0.08
N TRP A 73 -6.04 -18.82 1.26
CA TRP A 73 -5.41 -17.74 2.02
C TRP A 73 -3.92 -17.54 1.69
N ALA A 74 -3.18 -18.63 1.49
CA ALA A 74 -1.79 -18.55 1.04
C ALA A 74 -1.68 -17.88 -0.34
N THR A 75 -2.57 -18.25 -1.28
CA THR A 75 -2.66 -17.67 -2.63
C THR A 75 -2.99 -16.18 -2.57
N TYR A 76 -4.01 -15.80 -1.79
CA TYR A 76 -4.38 -14.41 -1.55
C TYR A 76 -3.22 -13.58 -1.00
N ARG A 77 -2.50 -14.09 0.01
CA ARG A 77 -1.36 -13.39 0.61
C ARG A 77 -0.20 -13.25 -0.36
N GLN A 78 -0.01 -14.21 -1.27
CA GLN A 78 0.99 -14.07 -2.32
C GLN A 78 0.59 -12.96 -3.31
N ALA A 79 -0.66 -12.96 -3.77
CA ALA A 79 -1.18 -11.92 -4.65
C ALA A 79 -1.02 -10.50 -4.03
N LEU A 80 -1.24 -10.35 -2.72
CA LEU A 80 -0.98 -9.08 -2.02
C LEU A 80 0.49 -8.64 -2.10
N ARG A 81 1.45 -9.56 -1.94
CA ARG A 81 2.89 -9.24 -2.03
C ARG A 81 3.27 -8.85 -3.45
N ASP A 82 2.66 -9.52 -4.43
CA ASP A 82 2.92 -9.28 -5.85
C ASP A 82 2.43 -7.92 -6.33
N ILE A 83 1.50 -7.26 -5.61
CA ILE A 83 1.02 -5.90 -5.96
C ILE A 83 2.20 -4.92 -6.17
N THR A 84 3.17 -4.92 -5.26
CA THR A 84 4.30 -3.98 -5.33
C THR A 84 5.42 -4.41 -6.29
N ILE A 85 5.27 -5.57 -6.94
CA ILE A 85 6.23 -6.12 -7.89
C ILE A 85 5.67 -6.01 -9.32
N THR A 86 4.38 -6.29 -9.48
CA THR A 86 3.69 -6.39 -10.77
C THR A 86 3.20 -5.04 -11.28
N PHE A 87 2.69 -4.17 -10.41
CA PHE A 87 2.16 -2.88 -10.83
C PHE A 87 3.26 -1.81 -10.85
N THR A 88 3.30 -1.02 -11.92
CA THR A 88 4.17 0.14 -12.06
C THR A 88 3.43 1.46 -11.82
N ASP A 89 2.10 1.42 -11.90
CA ASP A 89 1.20 2.55 -11.68
C ASP A 89 0.34 2.29 -10.42
N PRO A 90 0.40 3.16 -9.40
CA PRO A 90 -0.39 3.00 -8.19
C PRO A 90 -1.91 3.09 -8.43
N ASP A 91 -2.37 3.84 -9.44
CA ASP A 91 -3.80 4.02 -9.72
C ASP A 91 -4.40 2.81 -10.46
N ALA A 92 -3.55 1.96 -11.03
CA ALA A 92 -3.96 0.75 -11.75
C ALA A 92 -4.11 -0.49 -10.84
N ILE A 93 -3.83 -0.37 -9.54
CA ILE A 93 -3.81 -1.52 -8.62
C ILE A 93 -5.20 -2.11 -8.45
N VAL A 94 -5.26 -3.43 -8.61
CA VAL A 94 -6.43 -4.24 -8.31
C VAL A 94 -6.12 -5.13 -7.10
N TRP A 95 -6.87 -4.95 -6.02
CA TRP A 95 -6.72 -5.76 -4.82
C TRP A 95 -7.35 -7.15 -5.03
N PRO A 96 -6.67 -8.25 -4.65
CA PRO A 96 -7.24 -9.58 -4.74
C PRO A 96 -8.46 -9.69 -3.81
N PRO A 97 -9.51 -10.45 -4.20
CA PRO A 97 -10.65 -10.69 -3.34
C PRO A 97 -10.22 -11.53 -2.13
N GLN A 98 -10.75 -11.19 -0.96
CA GLN A 98 -10.48 -11.92 0.26
C GLN A 98 -11.18 -13.30 0.23
N PRO A 99 -10.50 -14.39 0.64
CA PRO A 99 -11.14 -15.71 0.80
C PRO A 99 -12.18 -15.73 1.92
N ALA A 100 -13.04 -16.74 1.90
CA ALA A 100 -14.07 -16.97 2.92
C ALA A 100 -13.51 -17.59 4.22
#